data_AF-A0A2S7U282-F1
#
_entry.id   AF-A0A2S7U282-F1
#
_cell.length_a   1.000
_cell.length_b   1.000
_cell.length_c   1.000
_cell.angle_alpha   90.00
_cell.angle_beta   90.00
_cell.angle_gamma   90.00
#
_symmetry.space_group_name_H-M   'P 1'
#
loop_
_entity.id
_entity.type
_entity.pdbx_description
1 polymer ?
#
loop_
_entity_poly.entity_id
_entity_poly.type
_entity_poly.pdbx_seq_one_letter_code
_entity_poly.pdbx_strand_id
1 'polypeptide(L)' 'MSQASQKPNILFILCDDLGPGDLGVLWQNQQQGKQKFTTPKLDQFAKEGMILSRHYAPAPVCAPSRASLPREQKSGSPST' A
#
# COMPACT_ATOMS: atom_id res chain seq x y z
N MET A 1 -18.15 -30.54 13.41
CA MET A 1 -16.76 -30.16 13.75
C MET A 1 -16.54 -28.74 13.22
N SER A 2 -16.36 -27.74 14.08
CA SER A 2 -16.11 -26.36 13.65
C SER A 2 -14.66 -26.23 13.19
N GLN A 3 -14.43 -25.96 11.91
CA GLN A 3 -13.11 -25.65 11.39
C GLN A 3 -12.67 -24.32 12.00
N ALA A 4 -11.61 -24.31 12.81
CA ALA A 4 -11.04 -23.06 13.31
C ALA A 4 -10.65 -22.20 12.10
N SER A 5 -11.28 -21.03 11.95
CA SER A 5 -10.98 -20.12 10.84
C SER A 5 -9.49 -19.81 10.88
N GLN A 6 -8.75 -20.29 9.89
CA GLN A 6 -7.32 -20.03 9.80
C GLN A 6 -7.11 -18.53 9.76
N LYS A 7 -6.18 -18.04 10.59
CA LYS A 7 -5.84 -16.62 10.61
C LYS A 7 -5.29 -16.24 9.22
N PRO A 8 -5.83 -15.18 8.58
CA PRO A 8 -5.34 -14.77 7.26
C PRO A 8 -3.89 -14.30 7.35
N ASN A 9 -3.11 -14.57 6.31
CA ASN A 9 -1.80 -13.98 6.13
C ASN A 9 -1.97 -12.57 5.56
N ILE A 10 -1.30 -11.58 6.17
CA ILE A 10 -1.33 -10.19 5.73
C ILE A 10 0.04 -9.84 5.16
N LEU A 11 0.11 -9.52 3.87
CA LEU A 11 1.29 -9.00 3.20
C LEU A 11 1.11 -7.49 2.98
N PHE A 12 1.92 -6.68 3.66
CA PHE A 12 1.94 -5.23 3.49
C PHE A 12 3.17 -4.82 2.66
N ILE A 13 2.92 -4.27 1.47
CA ILE A 13 3.97 -3.82 0.54
C ILE A 13 3.94 -2.28 0.51
N LEU A 14 5.07 -1.66 0.82
CA LEU A 14 5.27 -0.21 0.77
C LEU A 14 6.36 0.11 -0.26
N CYS A 15 6.08 1.04 -1.16
CA CYS A 15 7.06 1.57 -2.11
C CYS A 15 7.50 2.97 -1.67
N ASP A 16 8.80 3.26 -1.75
CA ASP A 16 9.36 4.60 -1.48
C ASP A 16 9.26 5.46 -2.74
N ASP A 17 8.91 6.75 -2.57
CA ASP A 17 8.80 7.76 -3.64
C ASP A 17 7.94 7.38 -4.87
N LEU A 18 7.02 6.43 -4.74
CA LEU A 18 6.12 6.02 -5.83
C LEU A 18 4.91 6.95 -5.93
N GLY A 19 4.92 7.81 -6.95
CA GLY A 19 3.87 8.77 -7.20
C GLY A 19 2.68 8.17 -7.98
N PRO A 20 1.50 8.79 -7.88
CA PRO A 20 0.32 8.34 -8.60
C PRO A 20 0.40 8.58 -10.13
N GLY A 21 1.35 9.42 -10.58
CA GLY A 21 1.69 9.57 -12.00
C GLY A 21 2.56 8.44 -12.57
N ASP A 22 3.08 7.56 -11.72
CA ASP A 22 3.97 6.46 -12.11
C ASP A 22 3.22 5.15 -12.36
N LEU A 23 1.96 5.06 -11.89
CA LEU A 23 1.13 3.86 -12.00
C LEU A 23 0.06 3.98 -13.10
N GLY A 24 -0.02 2.95 -13.94
CA GLY A 24 -0.99 2.82 -15.01
C GLY A 24 -2.43 2.95 -14.51
N VAL A 25 -2.79 2.17 -13.49
CA VAL A 25 -4.11 2.16 -12.85
C VAL A 25 -4.56 3.50 -12.25
N LEU A 26 -3.65 4.43 -11.99
CA LEU A 26 -3.96 5.76 -11.47
C LEU A 26 -3.99 6.78 -12.61
N TRP A 27 -2.93 7.57 -12.80
CA TRP A 27 -2.92 8.67 -13.79
C TRP A 27 -2.02 8.44 -14.98
N GLN A 28 -1.11 7.47 -14.94
CA GLN A 28 -0.15 7.29 -16.03
C GLN A 28 -0.83 6.87 -17.33
N ASN A 29 -1.76 5.91 -17.28
CA ASN A 29 -2.38 5.41 -18.51
C ASN A 29 -3.25 6.46 -19.22
N GLN A 30 -3.67 7.49 -18.51
CA GLN A 30 -4.46 8.61 -19.03
C GLN A 30 -3.59 9.67 -19.73
N GLN A 31 -2.25 9.64 -19.55
CA GLN A 31 -1.36 10.59 -20.19
C GLN A 31 -1.09 10.20 -21.65
N GLN A 32 -1.86 10.79 -22.56
CA GLN A 32 -1.66 10.60 -24.00
C GLN A 32 -0.25 11.02 -24.43
N GLY A 33 0.45 10.12 -25.14
CA GLY A 33 1.79 10.36 -25.71
C GLY A 33 2.94 10.42 -24.69
N LYS A 34 2.69 10.18 -23.40
CA LYS A 34 3.71 10.27 -22.33
C LYS A 34 3.73 9.06 -21.38
N GLN A 35 3.15 7.93 -21.74
CA GLN A 35 3.34 6.69 -20.96
C GLN A 35 4.82 6.29 -20.97
N LYS A 36 5.51 6.57 -19.85
CA LYS A 36 6.93 6.22 -19.67
C LYS A 36 7.12 4.75 -19.27
N PHE A 37 6.17 4.19 -18.51
CA PHE A 37 6.29 2.87 -17.92
C PHE A 37 4.98 2.09 -18.12
N THR A 38 5.05 0.77 -17.97
CA THR A 38 3.88 -0.11 -17.97
C THR A 38 3.85 -0.91 -16.68
N THR A 39 2.68 -0.98 -16.04
CA THR A 39 2.51 -1.64 -14.73
C THR A 39 1.46 -2.75 -14.77
N PRO A 40 1.52 -3.71 -15.72
CA PRO A 40 0.41 -4.62 -16.00
C PRO A 40 0.01 -5.50 -14.80
N LYS A 41 0.95 -5.87 -13.93
CA LYS A 41 0.66 -6.66 -12.72
C LYS A 41 -0.04 -5.85 -11.64
N LEU A 42 0.31 -4.58 -11.47
CA LEU A 42 -0.38 -3.70 -10.53
C LEU A 42 -1.76 -3.31 -11.06
N ASP A 43 -1.89 -3.13 -12.37
CA ASP A 43 -3.16 -2.86 -13.03
C ASP A 43 -4.13 -4.05 -12.89
N GLN A 44 -3.62 -5.28 -12.99
CA GLN A 44 -4.40 -6.49 -12.71
C GLN A 44 -4.78 -6.57 -11.22
N PHE A 45 -3.81 -6.38 -10.31
CA PHE A 45 -4.05 -6.44 -8.87
C PHE A 45 -5.13 -5.46 -8.41
N ALA A 46 -5.14 -4.25 -8.96
CA ALA A 46 -6.15 -3.25 -8.64
C ALA A 46 -7.56 -3.59 -9.15
N LYS A 47 -7.69 -4.37 -10.24
CA LYS A 47 -8.97 -4.89 -10.73
C LYS A 47 -9.53 -6.02 -9.86
N GLU A 48 -8.65 -6.82 -9.27
CA GLU A 48 -9.01 -7.92 -8.37
C GLU A 48 -9.27 -7.45 -6.93
N GLY A 49 -8.83 -6.23 -6.60
CA GLY A 49 -8.92 -5.65 -5.27
C GLY A 49 -9.66 -4.32 -5.23
N MET A 50 -9.14 -3.40 -4.41
CA MET A 50 -9.71 -2.08 -4.19
C MET A 50 -8.63 -1.00 -4.27
N ILE A 51 -8.97 0.13 -4.87
CA ILE A 51 -8.10 1.31 -4.98
C ILE A 51 -8.53 2.34 -3.95
N LEU A 52 -7.58 2.80 -3.12
CA LEU A 52 -7.78 3.93 -2.22
C LEU A 52 -7.38 5.23 -2.92
N SER A 53 -8.29 5.83 -3.70
CA SER A 53 -8.02 7.01 -4.53
C SER A 53 -7.68 8.30 -3.75
N ARG A 54 -7.88 8.29 -2.42
CA ARG A 54 -7.59 9.40 -1.50
C ARG A 54 -6.73 8.95 -0.31
N HIS A 55 -5.70 8.15 -0.59
CA HIS A 55 -4.75 7.67 0.42
C HIS A 55 -3.54 8.60 0.55
N TYR A 56 -3.62 9.57 1.45
CA TYR A 56 -2.58 10.58 1.63
C TYR A 56 -1.50 10.13 2.61
N ALA A 57 -0.23 10.36 2.26
CA ALA A 57 0.87 10.24 3.21
C ALA A 57 0.74 11.34 4.29
N PRO A 58 0.95 11.02 5.57
CA PRO A 58 0.79 11.99 6.65
C PRO A 58 1.93 13.02 6.73
N ALA A 59 3.04 12.77 6.02
CA ALA A 59 4.14 13.71 5.87
C ALA A 59 4.78 13.57 4.48
N PRO A 60 5.37 14.65 3.93
CA PRO A 60 5.96 14.65 2.59
C PRO A 60 7.39 14.08 2.54
N VAL A 61 7.90 13.52 3.64
CA VAL A 61 9.27 12.98 3.72
C VAL A 61 9.29 11.61 4.39
N CYS A 62 10.25 10.76 3.99
CA CYS A 62 10.21 9.32 4.25
C CYS A 62 10.13 8.96 5.74
N ALA A 63 10.96 9.58 6.58
CA ALA A 63 11.05 9.21 8.00
C ALA A 63 9.74 9.44 8.79
N PRO A 64 9.11 10.64 8.78
CA PRO A 64 7.83 10.85 9.44
C PRO A 64 6.67 10.13 8.77
N SER A 65 6.70 9.93 7.44
CA SER A 65 5.68 9.15 6.71
C SER A 65 5.68 7.67 7.12
N ARG A 66 6.86 7.07 7.30
CA ARG A 66 6.96 5.69 7.78
C ARG A 66 6.65 5.56 9.28
N ALA A 67 7.04 6.55 10.08
CA ALA A 67 6.83 6.54 11.52
C ALA A 67 5.35 6.55 11.93
N SER A 68 4.45 7.01 11.05
CA SER A 68 3.00 7.00 11.29
C SER A 68 2.33 5.64 11.05
N LEU A 69 3.02 4.71 10.38
CA LEU A 69 2.48 3.36 10.18
C LEU A 69 2.35 2.66 11.53
N PRO A 70 1.34 1.79 11.72
CA PRO A 70 1.21 1.00 12.93
C PRO A 70 2.49 0.23 13.19
N ARG A 71 3.24 0.64 14.22
CA ARG A 71 4.36 -0.15 14.73
C ARG A 71 3.80 -1.26 15.59
N GLU A 72 4.52 -2.38 15.63
CA GLU A 72 4.26 -3.42 16.61
C GLU A 72 4.18 -2.77 18.00
N GLN A 73 3.00 -2.81 18.60
CA GLN A 73 2.86 -2.55 20.02
C GLN A 73 3.25 -3.84 20.72
N LYS A 74 4.47 -3.92 21.26
CA LYS A 74 4.75 -4.95 22.26
C LYS A 74 3.69 -4.77 23.34
N SER A 75 2.88 -5.79 23.57
CA SER A 75 2.08 -5.84 24.79
C SER A 75 3.07 -5.78 25.93
N GLY A 76 3.18 -4.62 26.59
CA GLY A 76 3.93 -4.54 27.82
C GLY A 76 3.28 -5.53 28.77
N SER A 77 3.90 -6.68 29.01
CA SER A 77 3.71 -7.31 30.31
C SER A 77 4.25 -6.29 31.32
N PRO A 78 3.47 -5.85 32.31
CA PRO A 78 4.02 -5.07 33.40
C PRO A 78 5.09 -5.96 34.05
N SER A 79 6.36 -5.63 33.81
CA SER A 79 7.45 -6.26 34.53
C SER A 79 7.69 -5.39 35.75
N THR A 80 7.11 -5.85 36.86
CA THR A 80 7.19 -5.32 38.24
C THR A 80 6.62 -3.94 38.50
#